data_AF-A0A117IFA4-F1
#
_entry.id   AF-A0A117IFA4-F1
#
_cell.length_a   1.000
_cell.length_b   1.000
_cell.length_c   1.000
_cell.angle_alpha   90.00
_cell.angle_beta   90.00
_cell.angle_gamma   90.00
#
_symmetry.space_group_name_H-M   'P 1'
#
loop_
_entity.id
_entity.type
_entity.pdbx_description
1 polymer ?
#
loop_
_entity_poly.entity_id
_entity_poly.type
_entity_poly.pdbx_seq_one_letter_code
_entity_poly.pdbx_strand_id
1 'polypeptide(L)'
;MTMLELVKLRESATAHACEAGADDNRVAYYQGAADAVRSVLFVVAAGEVVTSSEIEERLAKLAIRAQQPWNRRYCAYWDGAVWALKHIHDRWTASAA
;
A
#
# COMPACT_ATOMS: atom_id res chain seq x y z
N MET A 1 -5.53 5.63 12.39
CA MET A 1 -5.86 5.71 10.94
C MET A 1 -7.35 5.53 10.75
N THR A 2 -7.99 6.36 9.93
CA THR A 2 -9.43 6.38 9.64
C THR A 2 -9.72 6.04 8.17
N MET A 3 -10.98 5.74 7.84
CA MET A 3 -11.39 5.49 6.46
C MET A 3 -11.13 6.70 5.53
N LEU A 4 -11.33 7.92 6.02
CA LEU A 4 -11.04 9.14 5.27
C LEU A 4 -9.54 9.29 4.99
N GLU A 5 -8.68 8.99 5.95
CA GLU A 5 -7.22 9.02 5.76
C GLU A 5 -6.76 7.98 4.74
N LEU A 6 -7.34 6.78 4.76
CA LEU A 6 -7.08 5.75 3.75
C LEU A 6 -7.52 6.21 2.34
N VAL A 7 -8.70 6.83 2.21
CA VAL A 7 -9.17 7.37 0.92
C VAL A 7 -8.20 8.44 0.41
N LYS A 8 -7.80 9.40 1.25
CA LYS A 8 -6.84 10.45 0.88
C LYS A 8 -5.49 9.88 0.47
N LEU A 9 -4.99 8.88 1.19
CA LEU A 9 -3.72 8.22 0.86
C LEU A 9 -3.80 7.53 -0.51
N ARG A 10 -4.89 6.83 -0.81
CA ARG A 10 -5.13 6.21 -2.12
C ARG A 10 -5.17 7.26 -3.22
N GLU A 11 -5.96 8.32 -3.04
CA GLU A 11 -6.12 9.39 -4.03
C GLU A 11 -4.79 10.10 -4.31
N SER A 12 -4.00 10.39 -3.26
CA SER A 12 -2.67 10.96 -3.41
C SER A 12 -1.74 10.04 -4.20
N ALA A 13 -1.74 8.73 -3.91
CA ALA A 13 -0.93 7.77 -4.67
C ALA A 13 -1.41 7.68 -6.13
N THR A 14 -2.72 7.62 -6.38
CA THR A 14 -3.26 7.63 -7.75
C THR A 14 -2.88 8.90 -8.50
N ALA A 15 -2.94 10.08 -7.86
CA ALA A 15 -2.56 11.34 -8.49
C ALA A 15 -1.07 11.34 -8.91
N HIS A 16 -0.18 10.84 -8.05
CA HIS A 16 1.24 10.69 -8.41
C HIS A 16 1.49 9.67 -9.52
N ALA A 17 0.71 8.59 -9.59
CA ALA A 17 0.79 7.63 -10.69
C ALA A 17 0.30 8.20 -12.04
N CYS A 18 -0.53 9.24 -12.01
CA CYS A 18 -1.07 9.92 -13.19
C CYS A 18 -0.34 11.22 -13.54
N GLU A 19 0.76 11.54 -12.84
CA GLU A 19 1.52 12.76 -13.06
C GLU A 19 2.16 12.77 -14.46
N ALA A 20 1.93 13.85 -15.21
CA ALA A 20 2.46 13.99 -16.57
C ALA A 20 3.99 14.02 -16.56
N GLY A 21 4.61 13.13 -17.34
CA GLY A 21 6.07 13.02 -17.42
C GLY A 21 6.73 12.18 -16.32
N ALA A 22 5.95 11.52 -15.45
CA ALA A 22 6.48 10.51 -14.55
C ALA A 22 7.09 9.34 -15.33
N ASP A 23 8.25 8.85 -14.89
CA ASP A 23 8.85 7.64 -15.44
C ASP A 23 8.09 6.38 -15.02
N ASP A 24 8.27 5.29 -15.77
CA ASP A 24 7.54 4.04 -15.55
C ASP A 24 7.74 3.45 -14.14
N ASN A 25 8.90 3.63 -13.52
CA ASN A 25 9.13 3.14 -12.15
C ASN A 25 8.37 3.98 -11.13
N ARG A 26 8.36 5.30 -11.28
CA ARG A 26 7.54 6.19 -10.44
C ARG A 26 6.06 5.84 -10.57
N VAL A 27 5.56 5.65 -11.80
CA VAL A 27 4.18 5.22 -12.05
C VAL A 27 3.90 3.88 -11.37
N ALA A 28 4.74 2.87 -11.59
CA ALA A 28 4.58 1.54 -11.00
C ALA A 28 4.58 1.59 -9.46
N TYR A 29 5.48 2.37 -8.86
CA TYR A 29 5.55 2.56 -7.41
C TYR A 29 4.24 3.09 -6.85
N TYR A 30 3.74 4.21 -7.39
CA TYR A 30 2.52 4.81 -6.90
C TYR A 30 1.26 4.00 -7.23
N GLN A 31 1.26 3.22 -8.31
CA GLN A 31 0.22 2.21 -8.56
C GLN A 31 0.20 1.13 -7.47
N GLY A 32 1.37 0.58 -7.13
CA GLY A 32 1.49 -0.43 -6.06
C GLY A 32 1.05 0.12 -4.70
N ALA A 33 1.40 1.36 -4.39
CA ALA A 33 0.91 2.06 -3.20
C ALA A 33 -0.62 2.19 -3.21
N ALA A 34 -1.21 2.70 -4.30
CA ALA A 34 -2.65 2.87 -4.41
C ALA A 34 -3.43 1.55 -4.31
N ASP A 35 -2.92 0.48 -4.92
CA ASP A 35 -3.53 -0.85 -4.85
C ASP A 35 -3.48 -1.45 -3.44
N ALA A 36 -2.36 -1.30 -2.73
CA ALA A 36 -2.24 -1.75 -1.35
C ALA A 36 -3.24 -1.02 -0.43
N VAL A 37 -3.37 0.30 -0.58
CA VAL A 37 -4.36 1.09 0.17
C VAL A 37 -5.79 0.68 -0.20
N ARG A 38 -6.07 0.46 -1.49
CA ARG A 38 -7.38 -0.03 -1.97
C ARG A 38 -7.74 -1.37 -1.34
N SER A 39 -6.79 -2.29 -1.19
CA SER A 39 -7.01 -3.59 -0.55
C SER A 39 -7.40 -3.45 0.93
N VAL A 40 -6.79 -2.52 1.67
CA VAL A 40 -7.17 -2.24 3.07
C VAL A 40 -8.54 -1.55 3.12
N LEU A 41 -8.76 -0.55 2.27
CA LEU A 41 -10.05 0.15 2.15
C LEU A 41 -11.21 -0.81 1.88
N PHE A 42 -11.02 -1.80 1.01
CA PHE A 42 -12.07 -2.76 0.67
C PHE A 42 -12.53 -3.55 1.89
N VAL A 43 -11.59 -4.02 2.73
CA VAL A 43 -11.89 -4.76 3.96
C VAL A 43 -12.60 -3.88 4.98
N VAL A 44 -12.08 -2.67 5.22
CA VAL A 44 -12.71 -1.70 6.14
C VAL A 44 -14.12 -1.32 5.66
N ALA A 45 -14.30 -1.10 4.36
CA ALA A 45 -15.60 -0.75 3.77
C ALA A 45 -16.62 -1.90 3.84
N ALA A 46 -16.16 -3.15 3.87
CA ALA A 46 -17.00 -4.32 4.12
C ALA A 46 -17.45 -4.43 5.59
N GLY A 47 -17.01 -3.53 6.47
CA GLY A 47 -17.30 -3.56 7.90
C GLY A 47 -16.41 -4.54 8.68
N GLU A 48 -15.38 -5.09 8.04
CA GLU A 48 -14.43 -5.99 8.68
C GLU A 48 -13.41 -5.20 9.50
N VAL A 49 -13.00 -5.79 10.64
CA VAL A 49 -11.97 -5.22 11.50
C VAL A 49 -10.61 -5.60 10.95
N VAL A 50 -9.84 -4.61 10.51
CA VAL A 50 -8.43 -4.80 10.14
C VAL A 50 -7.56 -4.63 11.38
N THR A 51 -6.82 -5.67 11.73
CA THR A 51 -5.86 -5.71 12.84
C THR A 51 -4.44 -5.38 12.35
N SER A 52 -3.57 -4.96 13.29
CA SER A 52 -2.14 -4.75 12.98
C SER A 52 -1.46 -6.03 12.50
N SER A 53 -1.81 -7.17 13.10
CA SER A 53 -1.25 -8.49 12.75
C SER A 53 -1.58 -8.90 11.30
N GLU A 54 -2.79 -8.61 10.82
CA GLU A 54 -3.14 -8.87 9.41
C GLU A 54 -2.34 -8.00 8.44
N ILE A 55 -2.04 -6.74 8.81
CA ILE A 55 -1.18 -5.88 8.00
C ILE A 55 0.27 -6.39 8.01
N GLU A 56 0.77 -6.85 9.15
CA GLU A 56 2.09 -7.49 9.28
C GLU A 56 2.19 -8.76 8.43
N GLU A 57 1.15 -9.60 8.43
CA GLU A 57 1.10 -10.79 7.59
C GLU A 57 1.14 -10.42 6.09
N ARG A 58 0.41 -9.38 5.67
CA ARG A 58 0.46 -8.87 4.30
C ARG A 58 1.86 -8.34 3.94
N LEU A 59 2.51 -7.62 4.85
CA LEU A 59 3.89 -7.15 4.68
C LEU A 59 4.88 -8.31 4.53
N ALA A 60 4.75 -9.36 5.34
CA ALA A 60 5.58 -10.57 5.23
C ALA A 60 5.39 -11.27 3.87
N LYS A 61 4.13 -11.42 3.41
CA LYS A 61 3.81 -11.97 2.10
C LYS A 61 4.42 -11.14 0.95
N LEU A 62 4.38 -9.81 1.06
CA LEU A 62 5.02 -8.93 0.08
C LEU A 62 6.53 -9.05 0.08
N ALA A 63 7.17 -9.16 1.24
CA ALA A 63 8.62 -9.35 1.35
C ALA A 63 9.06 -10.64 0.63
N ILE A 64 8.33 -11.74 0.82
CA ILE A 64 8.58 -12.99 0.11
C ILE A 64 8.38 -12.82 -1.39
N ARG A 65 7.32 -12.09 -1.80
CA ARG A 65 7.01 -11.85 -3.21
C ARG A 65 8.09 -11.02 -3.90
N ALA A 66 8.61 -9.98 -3.24
CA ALA A 66 9.67 -9.12 -3.76
C ALA A 66 11.01 -9.87 -3.96
N GLN A 67 11.27 -10.92 -3.16
CA GLN A 67 12.48 -11.75 -3.28
C GLN A 67 12.43 -12.74 -4.46
N GLN A 68 11.28 -12.95 -5.10
CA GLN A 68 11.15 -13.90 -6.20
C GLN A 68 11.87 -13.37 -7.46
N PRO A 69 12.71 -14.18 -8.15
CA PRO A 69 13.49 -13.73 -9.30
C PRO A 69 12.67 -13.10 -10.44
N TRP A 70 11.46 -13.62 -10.68
CA TRP A 70 10.55 -13.11 -11.72
C TRP A 70 9.86 -11.80 -11.34
N ASN A 71 9.94 -11.37 -10.09
CA ASN A 71 9.37 -10.09 -9.62
C ASN A 71 10.37 -8.94 -9.67
N ARG A 72 11.64 -9.18 -10.06
CA ARG A 72 12.64 -8.11 -10.19
C ARG A 72 12.21 -6.97 -11.10
N ARG A 73 11.49 -7.26 -12.20
CA ARG A 73 10.96 -6.22 -13.11
C ARG A 73 9.83 -5.39 -12.52
N TYR A 74 9.25 -5.82 -11.40
CA TYR A 74 8.15 -5.17 -10.70
C TYR A 74 8.58 -4.61 -9.34
N CYS A 75 9.89 -4.44 -9.11
CA CYS A 75 10.42 -3.99 -7.82
C CYS A 75 9.77 -2.69 -7.36
N ALA A 76 9.70 -1.69 -8.24
CA ALA A 76 9.08 -0.40 -7.93
C ALA A 76 7.63 -0.55 -7.45
N TYR A 77 6.82 -1.37 -8.13
CA TYR A 77 5.45 -1.66 -7.72
C TYR A 77 5.38 -2.28 -6.33
N TRP A 78 6.19 -3.31 -6.07
CA TRP A 78 6.19 -3.98 -4.76
C TRP A 78 6.70 -3.06 -3.64
N ASP A 79 7.69 -2.22 -3.94
CA ASP A 79 8.22 -1.23 -2.99
C ASP A 79 7.15 -0.19 -2.60
N GLY A 80 6.34 0.26 -3.56
CA GLY A 80 5.21 1.15 -3.30
C GLY A 80 4.12 0.49 -2.45
N ALA A 81 3.79 -0.77 -2.73
CA ALA A 81 2.84 -1.54 -1.93
C ALA A 81 3.35 -1.72 -0.48
N VAL A 82 4.63 -2.03 -0.30
CA VAL A 82 5.26 -2.15 1.02
C VAL A 82 5.26 -0.81 1.76
N TRP A 83 5.62 0.28 1.09
CA TRP A 83 5.61 1.62 1.68
C TRP A 83 4.21 1.97 2.20
N ALA A 84 3.18 1.77 1.38
CA ALA A 84 1.81 2.09 1.76
C ALA A 84 1.33 1.25 2.96
N LEU A 85 1.59 -0.05 2.98
CA LEU A 85 1.20 -0.90 4.10
C LEU A 85 1.96 -0.56 5.40
N LYS A 86 3.26 -0.23 5.32
CA LYS A 86 4.00 0.27 6.48
C LYS A 86 3.42 1.58 7.00
N HIS A 87 3.16 2.53 6.10
CA HIS A 87 2.54 3.81 6.47
C HIS A 87 1.18 3.61 7.16
N ILE A 88 0.36 2.69 6.64
CA ILE A 88 -0.92 2.33 7.26
C ILE A 88 -0.69 1.72 8.64
N HIS A 89 0.20 0.74 8.76
CA HIS A 89 0.52 0.05 10.03
C HIS A 89 0.98 1.04 11.10
N ASP A 90 1.98 1.87 10.81
CA ASP A 90 2.55 2.84 11.76
C ASP A 90 1.49 3.83 12.28
N ARG A 91 0.62 4.32 11.38
CA ARG A 91 -0.48 5.23 11.72
C ARG A 91 -1.65 4.53 12.43
N TRP A 92 -1.78 3.22 12.27
CA TRP A 92 -2.79 2.43 12.96
C TRP A 92 -2.37 2.16 14.40
N THR A 93 -1.12 1.73 14.59
CA THR A 93 -0.55 1.44 15.92
C THR A 93 -0.36 2.70 16.75
N ALA A 94 0.08 3.81 16.16
CA ALA A 94 0.18 5.10 16.84
C ALA A 94 -1.18 5.68 17.27
N SER A 95 -2.27 5.24 16.64
CA SER A 95 -3.64 5.66 16.99
C SER A 95 -4.27 4.78 18.08
N ALA A 96 -3.64 3.65 18.40
CA ALA A 96 -4.10 2.68 19.41
C ALA A 96 -3.33 2.78 20.73
N ALA A 97 -2.26 3.59 20.77
CA ALA A 97 -1.48 3.94 21.96
C ALA A 97 -2.00 5.25 22.57
#